data_AF-A0A094F7Z3-F1
#
_entry.id   AF-A0A094F7Z3-F1
#
_cell.length_a   1.000
_cell.length_b   1.000
_cell.length_c   1.000
_cell.angle_alpha   90.00
_cell.angle_beta   90.00
_cell.angle_gamma   90.00
#
_symmetry.space_group_name_H-M   'P 1'
#
loop_
_entity.id
_entity.type
_entity.pdbx_description
1 polymer ?
#
loop_
_entity_poly.entity_id
_entity_poly.type
_entity_poly.pdbx_seq_one_letter_code
_entity_poly.pdbx_strand_id
1 'polypeptide(L)'
;MAYLLNFGQELGRITVKNIKEIKRLGTLRSALKFSLPTLAGSAPVDTRAGRCKMSSLPPFSPSQSQHQTCPIPDCVARNSEKAQSMLFRFRESQAADLGILDAGRSRRPKLITSETSIPACEKWRGQVLKEISRKVSKIQDLALSDFMIRDLNDEINKAMREKHMWEVQIRNLGGPNYMRSAKVYDEAGREIQGAGKGYRYFGRAKELPGVKELFEAQSKPKEEKPLESRADLRKQVDAAYYGYNLDEEDGTLLDYELFKEKEAFDNLLQQGNGEVPEGWEPLPGDGEGWRLPTLDQVQEELVERRRKRLLDKLG
;
A
#
# COMPACT_ATOMS: atom_id res chain seq x y z
N MET A 1 -17.63 20.62 -49.70
CA MET A 1 -18.18 20.48 -48.32
C MET A 1 -19.33 19.45 -48.22
N ALA A 2 -19.34 18.36 -49.01
CA ALA A 2 -20.38 17.31 -48.91
C ALA A 2 -19.84 15.86 -48.81
N TYR A 3 -18.51 15.68 -48.86
CA TYR A 3 -17.88 14.34 -48.85
C TYR A 3 -17.25 13.95 -47.51
N LEU A 4 -17.18 14.86 -46.52
CA LEU A 4 -16.62 14.57 -45.19
C LEU A 4 -17.67 14.25 -44.11
N LEU A 5 -18.96 14.44 -44.40
CA LEU A 5 -20.06 14.11 -43.47
C LEU A 5 -20.58 12.67 -43.62
N ASN A 6 -20.30 12.00 -44.74
CA ASN A 6 -20.74 10.61 -44.96
C ASN A 6 -19.79 9.55 -44.37
N PHE A 7 -18.50 9.84 -44.22
CA PHE A 7 -17.52 8.89 -43.67
C PHE A 7 -17.71 8.65 -42.15
N GLY A 8 -18.19 9.65 -41.42
CA GLY A 8 -18.49 9.54 -39.99
C GLY A 8 -19.71 8.68 -39.67
N GLN A 9 -20.70 8.60 -40.58
CA GLN A 9 -21.89 7.76 -40.39
C GLN A 9 -21.64 6.28 -40.69
N GLU A 10 -20.72 5.95 -41.61
CA GLU A 10 -20.38 4.55 -41.92
C GLU A 10 -19.55 3.89 -40.82
N LEU A 11 -18.60 4.60 -40.19
CA LEU A 11 -17.82 4.09 -39.06
C LEU A 11 -18.67 3.85 -37.81
N GLY A 12 -19.73 4.66 -37.62
CA GLY A 12 -20.73 4.45 -36.56
C GLY A 12 -21.59 3.20 -36.79
N ARG A 13 -21.89 2.82 -38.04
CA ARG A 13 -22.67 1.61 -38.33
C ARG A 13 -21.86 0.31 -38.21
N ILE A 14 -20.56 0.37 -38.49
CA ILE A 14 -19.66 -0.80 -38.41
C ILE A 14 -19.40 -1.20 -36.95
N THR A 15 -19.25 -0.23 -36.04
CA THR A 15 -19.02 -0.50 -34.61
C THR A 15 -20.26 -1.05 -33.88
N VAL A 16 -21.46 -0.57 -34.23
CA VAL A 16 -22.72 -1.02 -33.59
C VAL A 16 -23.12 -2.43 -34.05
N LYS A 17 -22.81 -2.83 -35.30
CA LYS A 17 -23.03 -4.20 -35.79
C LYS A 17 -22.17 -5.22 -35.01
N ASN A 18 -20.89 -4.91 -34.78
CA ASN A 18 -19.99 -5.76 -33.99
C ASN A 18 -20.44 -5.94 -32.53
N ILE A 19 -20.98 -4.91 -31.88
CA ILE A 19 -21.45 -5.01 -30.48
C ILE A 19 -22.73 -5.86 -30.36
N LYS A 20 -23.65 -5.81 -31.34
CA LYS A 20 -24.84 -6.67 -31.35
C LYS A 20 -24.49 -8.14 -31.63
N GLU A 21 -23.46 -8.39 -32.43
CA GLU A 21 -22.99 -9.76 -32.74
C GLU A 21 -22.24 -10.38 -31.56
N ILE A 22 -21.43 -9.59 -30.83
CA ILE A 22 -20.78 -10.01 -29.58
C ILE A 22 -21.81 -10.31 -28.48
N LYS A 23 -22.89 -9.54 -28.38
CA LYS A 23 -23.99 -9.84 -27.43
C LYS A 23 -24.77 -11.11 -27.81
N ARG A 24 -24.99 -11.38 -29.10
CA ARG A 24 -25.59 -12.66 -29.56
C ARG A 24 -24.70 -13.87 -29.24
N LEU A 25 -23.38 -13.75 -29.39
CA LEU A 25 -22.43 -14.82 -29.03
C LEU A 25 -22.33 -15.03 -27.50
N GLY A 26 -22.51 -13.97 -26.70
CA GLY A 26 -22.61 -14.07 -25.24
C GLY A 26 -23.87 -14.79 -24.75
N THR A 27 -24.98 -14.66 -25.47
CA THR A 27 -26.28 -15.27 -25.09
C THR A 27 -26.38 -16.75 -25.53
N LEU A 28 -25.64 -17.15 -26.56
CA LEU A 28 -25.54 -18.55 -26.99
C LEU A 28 -24.65 -19.39 -26.05
N ARG A 29 -23.70 -18.75 -25.33
CA ARG A 29 -22.87 -19.44 -24.32
C ARG A 29 -23.64 -19.79 -23.04
N SER A 30 -24.75 -19.10 -22.75
CA SER A 30 -25.67 -19.43 -21.65
C SER A 30 -26.72 -20.48 -22.01
N ALA A 31 -26.92 -20.81 -23.29
CA ALA A 31 -27.90 -21.80 -23.74
C ALA A 31 -27.32 -23.23 -23.90
N LEU A 32 -26.01 -23.42 -23.72
CA LEU A 32 -25.33 -24.73 -23.69
C LEU A 32 -24.92 -25.09 -22.26
N LYS A 33 -25.90 -25.25 -21.38
CA LYS A 33 -25.79 -26.01 -20.13
C LYS A 33 -26.97 -26.96 -20.08
N PHE A 34 -26.82 -28.15 -20.64
CA PHE A 34 -27.54 -29.36 -20.21
C PHE A 34 -26.85 -30.60 -20.80
N SER A 35 -26.69 -31.61 -19.94
CA SER A 35 -26.48 -33.03 -20.26
C SER A 35 -25.10 -33.48 -20.80
N LEU A 36 -24.22 -33.86 -19.88
CA LEU A 36 -23.15 -34.84 -20.14
C LEU A 36 -23.47 -36.11 -19.32
N PRO A 37 -23.72 -37.28 -19.95
CA PRO A 37 -23.93 -38.52 -19.23
C PRO A 37 -22.60 -39.22 -18.89
N THR A 38 -22.58 -39.76 -17.68
CA THR A 38 -21.62 -40.71 -17.12
C THR A 38 -21.56 -41.97 -17.99
N LEU A 39 -20.37 -42.37 -18.45
CA LEU A 39 -20.12 -43.72 -18.96
C LEU A 39 -18.81 -44.27 -18.42
N ALA A 40 -18.97 -45.31 -17.59
CA ALA A 40 -17.94 -46.28 -17.25
C ALA A 40 -17.60 -47.12 -18.49
N GLY A 41 -16.33 -47.47 -18.66
CA GLY A 41 -15.89 -48.32 -19.77
C GLY A 41 -14.37 -48.36 -19.91
N SER A 42 -13.72 -49.14 -19.06
CA SER A 42 -12.32 -49.56 -19.22
C SER A 42 -12.19 -50.53 -20.40
N ALA A 43 -11.30 -50.23 -21.35
CA ALA A 43 -10.80 -51.21 -22.32
C ALA A 43 -9.27 -51.03 -22.50
N PRO A 44 -8.50 -52.13 -22.53
CA PRO A 44 -7.04 -52.10 -22.52
C PRO A 44 -6.43 -51.96 -23.92
N VAL A 45 -5.25 -51.34 -23.98
CA VAL A 45 -4.44 -51.20 -25.20
C VAL A 45 -3.47 -52.38 -25.31
N ASP A 46 -3.77 -53.30 -26.22
CA ASP A 46 -2.89 -54.37 -26.67
C ASP A 46 -1.81 -53.84 -27.60
N THR A 47 -0.55 -53.94 -27.17
CA THR A 47 0.62 -53.63 -28.00
C THR A 47 1.12 -54.92 -28.63
N ARG A 48 0.81 -55.11 -29.91
CA ARG A 48 1.18 -56.28 -30.71
C ARG A 48 2.61 -56.11 -31.24
N ALA A 49 3.61 -56.63 -30.51
CA ALA A 49 4.98 -56.78 -30.99
C ALA A 49 5.22 -58.20 -31.51
N GLY A 50 5.88 -58.29 -32.67
CA GLY A 50 6.06 -59.51 -33.47
C GLY A 50 6.85 -60.62 -32.78
N ARG A 51 6.38 -61.84 -33.02
CA ARG A 51 6.96 -63.11 -32.55
C ARG A 51 7.87 -63.68 -33.64
N CYS A 52 9.18 -63.74 -33.39
CA CYS A 52 10.09 -64.66 -34.07
C CYS A 52 10.23 -65.95 -33.25
N LYS A 53 10.02 -67.11 -33.90
CA LYS A 53 10.18 -68.46 -33.34
C LYS A 53 11.63 -68.92 -33.55
N MET A 54 12.26 -69.48 -32.51
CA MET A 54 13.26 -70.57 -32.57
C MET A 54 13.22 -71.28 -31.20
N SER A 55 12.57 -72.44 -31.14
CA SER A 55 13.18 -73.79 -31.09
C SER A 55 13.86 -74.13 -29.75
N SER A 56 13.13 -74.97 -29.01
CA SER A 56 13.50 -75.91 -27.95
C SER A 56 14.99 -76.22 -27.68
N LEU A 57 15.37 -76.11 -26.41
CA LEU A 57 16.44 -76.88 -25.77
C LEU A 57 15.97 -77.37 -24.38
N PRO A 58 16.46 -78.52 -23.88
CA PRO A 58 15.83 -79.31 -22.82
C PRO A 58 16.12 -78.83 -21.39
N PRO A 59 15.37 -79.29 -20.37
CA PRO A 59 15.56 -78.86 -18.99
C PRO A 59 16.76 -79.58 -18.36
N PHE A 60 17.73 -78.80 -17.87
CA PHE A 60 18.80 -79.30 -16.99
C PHE A 60 18.41 -79.07 -15.53
N SER A 61 18.48 -80.13 -14.74
CA SER A 61 18.16 -80.21 -13.31
C SER A 61 19.03 -79.26 -12.46
N PRO A 62 18.53 -78.76 -11.31
CA PRO A 62 19.29 -77.87 -10.45
C PRO A 62 20.28 -78.68 -9.60
N SER A 63 21.56 -78.69 -10.00
CA SER A 63 22.65 -79.07 -9.11
C SER A 63 22.97 -77.90 -8.18
N GLN A 64 22.81 -78.15 -6.88
CA GLN A 64 23.20 -77.26 -5.80
C GLN A 64 24.65 -76.77 -5.98
N SER A 65 24.82 -75.48 -6.23
CA SER A 65 26.02 -74.75 -5.83
C SER A 65 25.57 -73.63 -4.91
N GLN A 66 25.78 -73.84 -3.62
CA GLN A 66 25.63 -72.81 -2.59
C GLN A 66 26.69 -71.73 -2.82
N HIS A 67 26.42 -70.80 -3.72
CA HIS A 67 27.04 -69.49 -3.62
C HIS A 67 26.20 -68.71 -2.61
N GLN A 68 26.76 -68.55 -1.41
CA GLN A 68 26.34 -67.55 -0.45
C GLN A 68 26.39 -66.18 -1.12
N THR A 69 25.28 -65.76 -1.72
CA THR A 69 25.03 -64.34 -1.95
C THR A 69 24.72 -63.76 -0.58
N CYS A 70 25.63 -62.95 -0.05
CA CYS A 70 25.32 -62.06 1.05
C CYS A 70 24.00 -61.35 0.73
N PRO A 71 23.03 -61.28 1.66
CA PRO A 71 21.84 -60.47 1.47
C PRO A 71 22.24 -59.02 1.77
N ILE A 72 23.04 -58.41 0.90
CA ILE A 72 23.17 -56.97 0.92
C ILE A 72 21.95 -56.48 0.16
N PRO A 73 20.95 -55.85 0.81
CA PRO A 73 19.95 -55.15 0.04
C PRO A 73 20.73 -54.16 -0.82
N ASP A 74 20.54 -54.19 -2.14
CA ASP A 74 20.96 -53.09 -3.00
C ASP A 74 20.29 -51.83 -2.46
N CYS A 75 20.97 -51.17 -1.54
CA CYS A 75 20.60 -49.91 -0.97
C CYS A 75 20.81 -48.94 -2.11
N VAL A 76 19.77 -48.79 -2.92
CA VAL A 76 19.72 -47.74 -3.94
C VAL A 76 20.01 -46.45 -3.19
N ALA A 77 21.24 -45.96 -3.36
CA ALA A 77 21.76 -44.79 -2.69
C ALA A 77 20.72 -43.67 -2.78
N ARG A 78 20.51 -42.94 -1.68
CA ARG A 78 19.47 -41.89 -1.64
C ARG A 78 19.71 -40.91 -2.79
N ASN A 79 18.65 -40.28 -3.32
CA ASN A 79 18.81 -39.36 -4.45
C ASN A 79 19.86 -38.27 -4.19
N SER A 80 20.01 -37.83 -2.93
CA SER A 80 21.06 -36.92 -2.49
C SER A 80 22.48 -37.46 -2.72
N GLU A 81 22.72 -38.74 -2.48
CA GLU A 81 24.02 -39.40 -2.67
C GLU A 81 24.33 -39.57 -4.16
N LYS A 82 23.32 -40.00 -4.94
CA LYS A 82 23.44 -40.10 -6.41
C LYS A 82 23.75 -38.74 -7.06
N ALA A 83 23.09 -37.68 -6.60
CA ALA A 83 23.30 -36.30 -7.05
C ALA A 83 24.62 -35.66 -6.57
N GLN A 84 25.40 -36.36 -5.73
CA GLN A 84 26.74 -35.94 -5.30
C GLN A 84 27.87 -36.76 -5.94
N SER A 85 27.54 -37.78 -6.72
CA SER A 85 28.52 -38.62 -7.41
C SER A 85 29.41 -37.81 -8.37
N MET A 86 30.65 -38.26 -8.57
CA MET A 86 31.62 -37.61 -9.45
C MET A 86 31.12 -37.49 -10.89
N LEU A 87 30.43 -38.51 -11.41
CA LEU A 87 29.83 -38.48 -12.75
C LEU A 87 28.73 -37.43 -12.86
N PHE A 88 27.92 -37.26 -11.81
CA PHE A 88 26.88 -36.25 -11.81
C PHE A 88 27.49 -34.84 -11.79
N ARG A 89 28.51 -34.58 -10.95
CA ARG A 89 29.24 -33.31 -10.93
C ARG A 89 29.94 -33.00 -12.26
N PHE A 90 30.47 -34.03 -12.95
CA PHE A 90 31.09 -33.88 -14.26
C PHE A 90 30.08 -33.56 -15.38
N ARG A 91 28.89 -34.17 -15.34
CA ARG A 91 27.80 -33.79 -16.25
C ARG A 91 27.31 -32.37 -15.99
N GLU A 92 27.24 -31.97 -14.71
CA GLU A 92 26.92 -30.60 -14.34
C GLU A 92 27.95 -29.60 -14.86
N SER A 93 29.26 -29.89 -14.76
CA SER A 93 30.29 -28.99 -15.29
C SER A 93 30.18 -28.86 -16.81
N GLN A 94 29.95 -29.95 -17.55
CA GLN A 94 29.71 -29.87 -18.99
C GLN A 94 28.46 -29.05 -19.34
N ALA A 95 27.37 -29.19 -18.59
CA ALA A 95 26.17 -28.39 -18.81
C ALA A 95 26.40 -26.89 -18.52
N ALA A 96 27.21 -26.58 -17.51
CA ALA A 96 27.62 -25.22 -17.19
C ALA A 96 28.51 -24.62 -18.29
N ASP A 97 29.45 -25.40 -18.85
CA ASP A 97 30.30 -24.98 -19.98
C ASP A 97 29.48 -24.71 -21.24
N LEU A 98 28.38 -25.46 -21.44
CA LEU A 98 27.39 -25.22 -22.49
C LEU A 98 26.45 -24.03 -22.20
N GLY A 99 26.66 -23.30 -21.10
CA GLY A 99 25.87 -22.13 -20.71
C GLY A 99 24.48 -22.45 -20.16
N ILE A 100 24.15 -23.74 -19.98
CA ILE A 100 22.89 -24.19 -19.36
C ILE A 100 23.10 -24.19 -17.84
N LEU A 101 23.07 -22.98 -17.26
CA LEU A 101 23.11 -22.83 -15.81
C LEU A 101 21.75 -23.21 -15.22
N ASP A 102 21.71 -24.27 -14.41
CA ASP A 102 20.55 -24.61 -13.59
C ASP A 102 20.42 -23.61 -12.43
N ALA A 103 19.78 -22.47 -12.73
CA ALA A 103 19.49 -21.41 -11.77
C ALA A 103 18.62 -21.88 -10.58
N GLY A 104 17.99 -23.06 -10.66
CA GLY A 104 17.27 -23.67 -9.54
C GLY A 104 18.19 -24.22 -8.46
N ARG A 105 19.44 -24.60 -8.81
CA ARG A 105 20.43 -25.21 -7.91
C ARG A 105 21.59 -24.29 -7.57
N SER A 106 21.93 -23.35 -8.44
CA SER A 106 22.90 -22.30 -8.13
C SER A 106 22.44 -21.47 -6.92
N ARG A 107 23.37 -21.17 -6.01
CA ARG A 107 23.06 -20.31 -4.86
C ARG A 107 22.90 -18.87 -5.32
N ARG A 108 21.86 -18.21 -4.82
CA ARG A 108 21.63 -16.80 -5.05
C ARG A 108 22.80 -15.97 -4.48
N PRO A 109 23.31 -14.98 -5.23
CA PRO A 109 24.29 -14.02 -4.72
C PRO A 109 23.77 -13.29 -3.47
N LYS A 110 24.61 -13.11 -2.46
CA LYS A 110 24.26 -12.36 -1.24
C LYS A 110 24.21 -10.85 -1.50
N LEU A 111 25.08 -10.36 -2.38
CA LEU A 111 25.13 -8.98 -2.82
C LEU A 111 24.39 -8.87 -4.15
N ILE A 112 23.31 -8.09 -4.18
CA ILE A 112 22.48 -7.92 -5.38
C ILE A 112 23.21 -7.07 -6.43
N THR A 113 23.99 -6.08 -5.97
CA THR A 113 24.70 -5.12 -6.82
C THR A 113 25.82 -5.73 -7.64
N SER A 114 26.32 -6.93 -7.29
CA SER A 114 27.39 -7.59 -8.06
C SER A 114 26.90 -8.11 -9.41
N GLU A 115 25.59 -8.35 -9.56
CA GLU A 115 25.01 -8.82 -10.81
C GLU A 115 24.71 -7.63 -11.72
N THR A 116 25.36 -7.60 -12.88
CA THR A 116 25.21 -6.56 -13.92
C THR A 116 24.32 -7.00 -15.08
N SER A 117 23.99 -8.28 -15.16
CA SER A 117 23.21 -8.86 -16.26
C SER A 117 21.71 -8.87 -15.94
N ILE A 118 20.92 -8.12 -16.71
CA ILE A 118 19.45 -8.06 -16.61
C ILE A 118 18.80 -9.45 -16.61
N PRO A 119 19.09 -10.37 -17.56
CA PRO A 119 18.45 -11.69 -17.57
C PRO A 119 18.82 -12.55 -16.35
N ALA A 120 19.99 -12.33 -15.73
CA ALA A 120 20.35 -13.00 -14.48
C ALA A 120 19.51 -12.44 -13.32
N CYS A 121 19.37 -11.12 -13.21
CA CYS A 121 18.53 -10.47 -12.20
C CYS A 121 17.07 -10.91 -12.30
N GLU A 122 16.51 -11.03 -13.50
CA GLU A 122 15.14 -11.51 -13.71
C GLU A 122 14.95 -12.97 -13.27
N LYS A 123 15.92 -13.85 -13.55
CA LYS A 123 15.92 -15.23 -13.06
C LYS A 123 15.94 -15.28 -11.53
N TRP A 124 16.81 -14.51 -10.88
CA TRP A 124 16.88 -14.44 -9.41
C TRP A 124 15.60 -13.88 -8.80
N ARG A 125 15.02 -12.82 -9.39
CA ARG A 125 13.71 -12.30 -9.01
C ARG A 125 12.63 -13.37 -9.11
N GLY A 126 12.60 -14.14 -10.21
CA GLY A 126 11.68 -15.26 -10.39
C GLY A 126 11.84 -16.35 -9.32
N GLN A 127 13.07 -16.63 -8.91
CA GLN A 127 13.35 -17.57 -7.82
C GLN A 127 12.80 -17.07 -6.47
N VAL A 128 13.00 -15.79 -6.14
CA VAL A 128 12.44 -15.18 -4.91
C VAL A 128 10.91 -15.26 -4.94
N LEU A 129 10.28 -14.98 -6.07
CA LEU A 129 8.82 -15.07 -6.21
C LEU A 129 8.30 -16.49 -5.96
N LYS A 130 8.97 -17.51 -6.50
CA LYS A 130 8.62 -18.92 -6.22
C LYS A 130 8.77 -19.27 -4.74
N GLU A 131 9.81 -18.76 -4.08
CA GLU A 131 9.99 -18.93 -2.63
C GLU A 131 8.86 -18.27 -1.82
N ILE A 132 8.46 -17.05 -2.20
CA ILE A 132 7.32 -16.36 -1.59
C ILE A 132 6.05 -17.18 -1.77
N SER A 133 5.72 -17.64 -2.99
CA SER A 133 4.52 -18.45 -3.23
C SER A 133 4.49 -19.71 -2.38
N ARG A 134 5.61 -20.45 -2.28
CA ARG A 134 5.70 -21.65 -1.43
C ARG A 134 5.47 -21.34 0.05
N LYS A 135 6.04 -20.24 0.56
CA LYS A 135 5.87 -19.84 1.97
C LYS A 135 4.46 -19.33 2.26
N VAL A 136 3.87 -18.56 1.33
CA VAL A 136 2.47 -18.10 1.44
C VAL A 136 1.53 -19.30 1.51
N SER A 137 1.72 -20.33 0.67
CA SER A 137 0.94 -21.56 0.77
C SER A 137 1.14 -22.26 2.11
N LYS A 138 2.38 -22.37 2.59
CA LYS A 138 2.70 -23.02 3.89
C LYS A 138 2.08 -22.31 5.10
N ILE A 139 1.93 -20.99 5.07
CA ILE A 139 1.29 -20.24 6.16
C ILE A 139 -0.19 -20.63 6.33
N GLN A 140 -0.85 -21.09 5.27
CA GLN A 140 -2.26 -21.49 5.32
C GLN A 140 -2.49 -22.87 5.94
N ASP A 141 -1.41 -23.61 6.26
CA ASP A 141 -1.53 -24.93 6.89
C ASP A 141 -2.07 -24.79 8.32
N LEU A 142 -3.20 -25.46 8.61
CA LEU A 142 -3.84 -25.42 9.93
C LEU A 142 -3.03 -26.13 11.03
N ALA A 143 -2.19 -27.09 10.63
CA ALA A 143 -1.34 -27.86 11.55
C ALA A 143 -0.16 -27.04 12.11
N LEU A 144 0.06 -25.83 11.62
CA LEU A 144 1.15 -24.98 12.06
C LEU A 144 0.79 -24.22 13.36
N SER A 145 1.75 -24.14 14.28
CA SER A 145 1.64 -23.38 15.51
C SER A 145 1.85 -21.88 15.28
N ASP A 146 1.32 -21.06 16.18
CA ASP A 146 1.37 -19.60 16.11
C ASP A 146 2.80 -19.04 16.04
N PHE A 147 3.74 -19.64 16.75
CA PHE A 147 5.16 -19.25 16.71
C PHE A 147 5.77 -19.49 15.33
N MET A 148 5.52 -20.67 14.75
CA MET A 148 5.99 -20.99 13.40
C MET A 148 5.36 -20.08 12.34
N ILE A 149 4.11 -19.66 12.53
CA ILE A 149 3.46 -18.68 11.63
C ILE A 149 4.19 -17.33 11.69
N ARG A 150 4.62 -16.86 12.87
CA ARG A 150 5.40 -15.62 13.02
C ARG A 150 6.74 -15.71 12.29
N ASP A 151 7.47 -16.80 12.48
CA ASP A 151 8.75 -17.03 11.80
C ASP A 151 8.59 -17.08 10.28
N LEU A 152 7.57 -17.78 9.78
CA LEU A 152 7.27 -17.82 8.35
C LEU A 152 6.88 -16.43 7.81
N ASN A 153 6.17 -15.62 8.59
CA ASN A 153 5.81 -14.27 8.19
C ASN A 153 7.05 -13.35 8.09
N ASP A 154 7.98 -13.46 9.05
CA ASP A 154 9.28 -12.76 9.00
C ASP A 154 10.10 -13.19 7.79
N GLU A 155 10.12 -14.48 7.51
CA GLU A 155 10.79 -15.05 6.35
C GLU A 155 10.19 -14.55 5.02
N ILE A 156 8.87 -14.42 4.92
CA ILE A 156 8.21 -13.83 3.74
C ILE A 156 8.54 -12.35 3.63
N ASN A 157 8.50 -11.59 4.73
CA ASN A 157 8.86 -10.17 4.72
C ASN A 157 10.33 -9.96 4.30
N LYS A 158 11.23 -10.86 4.71
CA LYS A 158 12.63 -10.87 4.25
C LYS A 158 12.72 -11.11 2.74
N ALA A 159 12.00 -12.12 2.22
CA ALA A 159 11.97 -12.41 0.79
C ALA A 159 11.32 -11.28 -0.03
N MET A 160 10.28 -10.61 0.49
CA MET A 160 9.63 -9.47 -0.16
C MET A 160 10.56 -8.26 -0.27
N ARG A 161 11.33 -7.96 0.79
CA ARG A 161 12.37 -6.91 0.74
C ARG A 161 13.44 -7.25 -0.29
N GLU A 162 13.88 -8.49 -0.33
CA GLU A 162 14.85 -8.95 -1.30
C GLU A 162 14.32 -8.84 -2.75
N LYS A 163 13.08 -9.27 -3.00
CA LYS A 163 12.39 -9.09 -4.28
C LYS A 163 12.34 -7.63 -4.70
N HIS A 164 12.06 -6.72 -3.76
CA HIS A 164 12.08 -5.29 -4.03
C HIS A 164 13.49 -4.80 -4.41
N MET A 165 14.54 -5.26 -3.70
CA MET A 165 15.93 -4.90 -4.05
C MET A 165 16.33 -5.41 -5.44
N TRP A 166 15.92 -6.63 -5.82
CA TRP A 166 16.12 -7.12 -7.19
C TRP A 166 15.39 -6.26 -8.24
N GLU A 167 14.17 -5.80 -7.95
CA GLU A 167 13.44 -4.89 -8.85
C GLU A 167 14.09 -3.50 -8.96
N VAL A 168 14.69 -3.00 -7.88
CA VAL A 168 15.49 -1.77 -7.90
C VAL A 168 16.75 -1.96 -8.73
N GLN A 169 17.46 -3.08 -8.58
CA GLN A 169 18.66 -3.37 -9.37
C GLN A 169 18.33 -3.47 -10.86
N ILE A 170 17.25 -4.15 -11.22
CA ILE A 170 16.79 -4.24 -12.62
C ILE A 170 16.53 -2.84 -13.19
N ARG A 171 15.89 -1.96 -12.42
CA ARG A 171 15.69 -0.56 -12.82
C ARG A 171 17.02 0.18 -13.00
N ASN A 172 17.96 0.02 -12.07
CA ASN A 172 19.26 0.70 -12.13
C ASN A 172 20.07 0.28 -13.36
N LEU A 173 19.93 -0.97 -13.79
CA LEU A 173 20.54 -1.50 -15.02
C LEU A 173 19.78 -1.08 -16.30
N GLY A 174 18.69 -0.31 -16.20
CA GLY A 174 17.88 0.13 -17.35
C GLY A 174 16.85 -0.88 -17.84
N GLY A 175 16.53 -1.90 -17.03
CA GLY A 175 15.56 -2.93 -17.35
C GLY A 175 14.09 -2.55 -17.05
N PRO A 176 13.14 -3.47 -17.29
CA PRO A 176 11.71 -3.24 -17.09
C PRO A 176 11.33 -2.86 -15.64
N ASN A 177 10.43 -1.89 -15.48
CA ASN A 177 10.01 -1.42 -14.16
C ASN A 177 8.85 -2.24 -13.57
N TYR A 178 9.20 -3.29 -12.82
CA TYR A 178 8.22 -4.15 -12.15
C TYR A 178 7.52 -3.52 -10.94
N MET A 179 7.98 -2.37 -10.44
CA MET A 179 7.35 -1.72 -9.27
C MET A 179 6.01 -1.07 -9.61
N ARG A 180 5.82 -0.63 -10.87
CA ARG A 180 4.60 0.08 -11.29
C ARG A 180 3.37 -0.83 -11.35
N SER A 181 3.58 -2.14 -11.52
CA SER A 181 2.49 -3.10 -11.74
C SER A 181 1.90 -3.69 -10.45
N ALA A 182 2.43 -3.36 -9.27
CA ALA A 182 2.09 -4.05 -8.02
C ALA A 182 1.11 -3.25 -7.16
N LYS A 183 -0.09 -2.96 -7.67
CA LYS A 183 -1.22 -2.64 -6.79
C LYS A 183 -1.73 -3.97 -6.21
N VAL A 184 -1.46 -4.20 -4.93
CA VAL A 184 -1.92 -5.40 -4.22
C VAL A 184 -3.29 -5.12 -3.63
N TYR A 185 -4.29 -5.82 -4.14
CA TYR A 185 -5.66 -5.81 -3.62
C TYR A 185 -5.82 -6.98 -2.66
N ASP A 186 -6.44 -6.76 -1.49
CA ASP A 186 -6.78 -7.83 -0.56
C ASP A 186 -7.91 -8.72 -1.13
N GLU A 187 -8.15 -9.88 -0.51
CA GLU A 187 -9.22 -10.84 -0.84
C GLU A 187 -10.64 -10.22 -0.81
N ALA A 188 -10.79 -9.10 -0.09
CA ALA A 188 -12.00 -8.28 -0.05
C ALA A 188 -12.06 -7.17 -1.13
N GLY A 189 -11.14 -7.18 -2.11
CA GLY A 189 -11.09 -6.20 -3.20
C GLY A 189 -10.70 -4.77 -2.79
N ARG A 190 -10.39 -4.55 -1.50
CA ARG A 190 -9.92 -3.26 -0.99
C ARG A 190 -8.44 -3.09 -1.34
N GLU A 191 -8.11 -1.95 -1.96
CA GLU A 191 -6.71 -1.54 -2.15
C GLU A 191 -6.09 -1.38 -0.77
N ILE A 192 -4.98 -2.09 -0.52
CA ILE A 192 -4.30 -2.04 0.77
C ILE A 192 -3.64 -0.66 0.91
N GLN A 193 -4.37 0.30 1.45
CA GLN A 193 -3.86 1.62 1.79
C GLN A 193 -2.77 1.45 2.86
N GLY A 194 -1.54 1.89 2.56
CA GLY A 194 -0.35 1.62 3.39
C GLY A 194 0.61 0.56 2.82
N ALA A 195 0.46 0.16 1.55
CA ALA A 195 1.36 -0.75 0.83
C ALA A 195 2.83 -0.26 0.67
N GLY A 196 3.19 0.90 1.22
CA GLY A 196 4.45 1.57 0.88
C GLY A 196 5.70 1.15 1.66
N LYS A 197 5.62 0.82 2.96
CA LYS A 197 6.85 0.72 3.77
C LYS A 197 6.68 0.16 5.18
N GLY A 198 5.91 -0.92 5.35
CA GLY A 198 5.64 -1.50 6.66
C GLY A 198 5.84 -3.01 6.68
N TYR A 199 5.99 -3.55 7.89
CA TYR A 199 5.89 -4.98 8.14
C TYR A 199 4.49 -5.48 7.73
N ARG A 200 4.41 -6.59 7.00
CA ARG A 200 3.13 -7.13 6.49
C ARG A 200 2.84 -8.49 7.11
N TYR A 201 1.55 -8.73 7.39
CA TYR A 201 1.04 -10.04 7.79
C TYR A 201 0.29 -10.68 6.62
N PHE A 202 0.65 -11.92 6.28
CA PHE A 202 0.08 -12.67 5.15
C PHE A 202 -0.80 -13.83 5.62
N GLY A 203 -1.93 -14.06 4.95
CA GLY A 203 -2.81 -15.21 5.22
C GLY A 203 -3.20 -15.35 6.69
N ARG A 204 -3.10 -16.57 7.22
CA ARG A 204 -3.34 -16.93 8.63
C ARG A 204 -2.51 -16.11 9.64
N ALA A 205 -1.39 -15.51 9.23
CA ALA A 205 -0.63 -14.62 10.12
C ALA A 205 -1.44 -13.37 10.57
N LYS A 206 -2.50 -13.00 9.83
CA LYS A 206 -3.44 -11.95 10.24
C LYS A 206 -4.35 -12.39 11.40
N GLU A 207 -4.54 -13.69 11.61
CA GLU A 207 -5.43 -14.26 12.64
C GLU A 207 -4.74 -14.46 13.99
N LEU A 208 -3.42 -14.25 14.05
CA LEU A 208 -2.66 -14.38 15.29
C LEU A 208 -3.21 -13.44 16.38
N PRO A 209 -3.25 -13.89 17.66
CA PRO A 209 -3.69 -13.05 18.77
C PRO A 209 -2.81 -11.79 18.87
N GLY A 210 -3.43 -10.63 19.07
CA GLY A 210 -2.80 -9.30 19.03
C GLY A 210 -2.73 -8.67 17.64
N VAL A 211 -2.30 -9.42 16.61
CA VAL A 211 -2.30 -8.92 15.21
C VAL A 211 -3.72 -8.78 14.70
N LYS A 212 -4.58 -9.76 15.02
CA LYS A 212 -6.00 -9.74 14.70
C LYS A 212 -6.70 -8.50 15.28
N GLU A 213 -6.41 -8.16 16.53
CA GLU A 213 -6.96 -6.97 17.19
C GLU A 213 -6.49 -5.67 16.52
N LEU A 214 -5.23 -5.61 16.07
CA LEU A 214 -4.72 -4.46 15.31
C LEU A 214 -5.45 -4.27 13.98
N PHE A 215 -5.70 -5.36 13.24
CA PHE A 215 -6.46 -5.29 12.00
C PHE A 215 -7.93 -4.97 12.25
N GLU A 216 -8.54 -5.53 13.28
CA GLU A 216 -9.92 -5.21 13.66
C GLU A 216 -10.06 -3.74 14.07
N ALA A 217 -9.13 -3.21 14.88
CA ALA A 217 -9.09 -1.82 15.29
C ALA A 217 -8.85 -0.86 14.11
N GLN A 218 -8.05 -1.26 13.11
CA GLN A 218 -7.88 -0.49 11.87
C GLN A 218 -9.07 -0.61 10.91
N SER A 219 -9.74 -1.76 10.89
CA SER A 219 -10.88 -2.03 10.01
C SER A 219 -12.16 -1.39 10.51
N LYS A 220 -12.30 -1.24 11.84
CA LYS A 220 -13.26 -0.32 12.41
C LYS A 220 -12.91 1.04 11.82
N PRO A 221 -13.82 1.69 11.07
CA PRO A 221 -13.58 3.07 10.70
C PRO A 221 -13.19 3.75 11.99
N LYS A 222 -12.01 4.39 12.03
CA LYS A 222 -11.74 5.36 13.09
C LYS A 222 -12.99 6.20 13.07
N GLU A 223 -13.79 6.14 14.13
CA GLU A 223 -14.91 7.04 14.28
C GLU A 223 -14.28 8.38 13.96
N GLU A 224 -14.65 8.93 12.80
CA GLU A 224 -14.29 10.27 12.43
C GLU A 224 -14.96 11.03 13.55
N LYS A 225 -14.21 11.28 14.63
CA LYS A 225 -14.63 12.19 15.68
C LYS A 225 -15.13 13.36 14.86
N PRO A 226 -16.44 13.67 14.90
CA PRO A 226 -16.99 14.70 14.05
C PRO A 226 -16.05 15.88 14.20
N LEU A 227 -15.52 16.41 13.09
CA LEU A 227 -14.56 17.53 13.10
C LEU A 227 -15.17 18.82 13.71
N GLU A 228 -16.32 18.70 14.36
CA GLU A 228 -17.05 19.66 15.17
C GLU A 228 -16.51 19.78 16.61
N SER A 229 -15.42 19.08 16.95
CA SER A 229 -14.75 19.37 18.21
C SER A 229 -14.11 20.76 18.13
N ARG A 230 -14.42 21.63 19.10
CA ARG A 230 -13.87 23.01 19.19
C ARG A 230 -12.33 23.05 19.09
N ALA A 231 -11.64 21.94 19.39
CA ALA A 231 -10.20 21.81 19.26
C ALA A 231 -9.72 21.63 17.81
N ASP A 232 -10.50 20.99 16.94
CA ASP A 232 -10.13 20.80 15.53
C ASP A 232 -10.40 22.06 14.70
N LEU A 233 -11.47 22.79 15.02
CA LEU A 233 -11.70 24.14 14.47
C LEU A 233 -10.54 25.09 14.78
N ARG A 234 -9.97 25.03 15.99
CA ARG A 234 -8.81 25.85 16.38
C ARG A 234 -7.54 25.54 15.60
N LYS A 235 -7.38 24.32 15.06
CA LYS A 235 -6.19 23.95 14.27
C LYS A 235 -6.24 24.49 12.84
N GLN A 236 -7.43 24.82 12.34
CA GLN A 236 -7.65 25.36 10.99
C GLN A 236 -7.56 26.89 10.96
N VAL A 237 -7.45 27.54 12.13
CA VAL A 237 -7.31 28.98 12.25
C VAL A 237 -5.83 29.34 12.09
N ASP A 238 -5.49 29.93 10.94
CA ASP A 238 -4.13 30.41 10.65
C ASP A 238 -3.82 31.74 11.35
N ALA A 239 -2.54 32.09 11.41
CA ALA A 239 -2.04 33.34 11.98
C ALA A 239 -2.72 34.59 11.39
N ALA A 240 -3.17 34.49 10.14
CA ALA A 240 -3.96 35.50 9.44
C ALA A 240 -5.25 35.90 10.18
N TYR A 241 -5.93 34.96 10.83
CA TYR A 241 -7.16 35.24 11.58
C TYR A 241 -6.89 36.08 12.83
N TYR A 242 -5.69 35.97 13.39
CA TYR A 242 -5.25 36.75 14.54
C TYR A 242 -4.55 38.06 14.14
N GLY A 243 -4.57 38.42 12.84
CA GLY A 243 -3.98 39.66 12.34
C GLY A 243 -2.46 39.62 12.16
N TYR A 244 -1.81 38.46 12.31
CA TYR A 244 -0.36 38.31 12.07
C TYR A 244 -0.04 38.08 10.59
N ASN A 245 -0.69 38.83 9.68
CA ASN A 245 -0.28 38.83 8.27
C ASN A 245 0.90 39.78 8.09
N LEU A 246 1.86 39.37 7.25
CA LEU A 246 3.10 40.10 6.97
C LEU A 246 2.86 41.46 6.28
N ASP A 247 1.66 41.68 5.73
CA ASP A 247 1.31 42.86 4.95
C ASP A 247 1.11 44.14 5.81
N GLU A 248 0.95 44.02 7.13
CA GLU A 248 0.99 45.18 8.04
C GLU A 248 2.43 45.64 8.36
N GLU A 249 3.45 44.82 8.08
CA GLU A 249 4.87 45.17 8.24
C GLU A 249 5.50 45.78 6.96
N ASP A 250 4.72 46.05 5.91
CA ASP A 250 5.22 46.70 4.68
C ASP A 250 5.64 48.17 4.89
N GLY A 251 5.52 48.70 6.12
CA GLY A 251 6.01 50.02 6.52
C GLY A 251 5.25 51.21 5.92
N THR A 252 4.31 50.95 5.01
CA THR A 252 3.50 51.98 4.34
C THR A 252 2.70 52.84 5.31
N LEU A 253 2.14 52.25 6.36
CA LEU A 253 1.43 52.97 7.42
C LEU A 253 2.40 53.85 8.23
N LEU A 254 3.57 53.30 8.58
CA LEU A 254 4.61 54.02 9.33
C LEU A 254 5.17 55.22 8.55
N ASP A 255 5.39 55.07 7.24
CA ASP A 255 5.83 56.16 6.37
C ASP A 255 4.78 57.27 6.28
N TYR A 256 3.50 56.92 6.21
CA TYR A 256 2.40 57.88 6.21
C TYR A 256 2.28 58.61 7.55
N GLU A 257 2.42 57.90 8.67
CA GLU A 257 2.42 58.46 10.02
C GLU A 257 3.58 59.44 10.21
N LEU A 258 4.81 59.04 9.83
CA LEU A 258 6.00 59.90 9.89
C LEU A 258 5.86 61.15 9.01
N PHE A 259 5.26 61.02 7.83
CA PHE A 259 4.99 62.15 6.96
C PHE A 259 4.02 63.14 7.61
N LYS A 260 2.93 62.63 8.20
CA LYS A 260 1.93 63.45 8.89
C LYS A 260 2.45 64.07 10.18
N GLU A 261 3.29 63.37 10.93
CA GLU A 261 3.96 63.88 12.11
C GLU A 261 4.89 65.06 11.75
N LYS A 262 5.69 64.92 10.69
CA LYS A 262 6.53 66.01 10.19
C LYS A 262 5.69 67.22 9.74
N GLU A 263 4.62 66.99 8.98
CA GLU A 263 3.71 68.05 8.56
C GLU A 263 3.07 68.77 9.76
N ALA A 264 2.63 68.02 10.78
CA ALA A 264 2.09 68.58 12.01
C ALA A 264 3.16 69.36 12.80
N PHE A 265 4.39 68.85 12.88
CA PHE A 265 5.50 69.50 13.57
C PHE A 265 5.91 70.80 12.88
N ASP A 266 6.01 70.80 11.55
CA ASP A 266 6.31 71.99 10.75
C ASP A 266 5.19 73.04 10.86
N ASN A 267 3.92 72.59 10.83
CA ASN A 267 2.77 73.45 11.07
C ASN A 267 2.82 74.08 12.47
N LEU A 268 3.15 73.31 13.50
CA LEU A 268 3.29 73.80 14.88
C LEU A 268 4.46 74.79 15.01
N LEU A 269 5.58 74.52 14.34
CA LEU A 269 6.76 75.39 14.35
C LEU A 269 6.49 76.72 13.62
N GLN A 270 5.72 76.67 12.53
CA GLN A 270 5.27 77.87 11.80
C GLN A 270 4.19 78.63 12.54
N GLN A 271 3.25 77.94 13.20
CA GLN A 271 2.27 78.49 14.12
C GLN A 271 2.93 78.75 15.48
N GLY A 272 3.97 79.60 15.50
CA GLY A 272 4.76 79.95 16.69
C GLY A 272 4.02 80.72 17.80
N ASN A 273 2.69 80.66 17.85
CA ASN A 273 1.91 81.12 18.99
C ASN A 273 1.38 79.88 19.71
N GLY A 274 1.89 79.61 20.91
CA GLY A 274 1.43 78.53 21.81
C GLY A 274 0.02 78.74 22.36
N GLU A 275 -0.88 79.31 21.56
CA GLU A 275 -2.28 79.49 21.86
C GLU A 275 -3.06 78.31 21.29
N VAL A 276 -3.73 77.60 22.19
CA VAL A 276 -4.57 76.46 21.84
C VAL A 276 -5.73 76.97 20.95
N PRO A 277 -6.09 76.28 19.86
CA PRO A 277 -7.18 76.72 18.98
C PRO A 277 -8.48 77.00 19.75
N GLU A 278 -9.19 78.07 19.38
CA GLU A 278 -10.47 78.46 20.00
C GLU A 278 -11.50 77.34 19.81
N GLY A 279 -11.89 76.67 20.90
CA GLY A 279 -12.77 75.50 20.90
C GLY A 279 -12.07 74.15 21.15
N TRP A 280 -10.78 74.13 21.48
CA TRP A 280 -10.11 72.92 21.93
C TRP A 280 -10.58 72.53 23.34
N GLU A 281 -11.25 71.39 23.44
CA GLU A 281 -11.56 70.76 24.71
C GLU A 281 -10.48 69.72 25.06
N PRO A 282 -9.95 69.71 26.30
CA PRO A 282 -9.01 68.67 26.72
C PRO A 282 -9.69 67.29 26.68
N LEU A 283 -8.91 66.26 26.38
CA LEU A 283 -9.38 64.88 26.41
C LEU A 283 -9.95 64.55 27.81
N PRO A 284 -11.08 63.82 27.88
CA PRO A 284 -11.73 63.50 29.15
C PRO A 284 -10.78 62.68 30.02
N GLY A 285 -10.21 63.31 31.05
CA GLY A 285 -9.20 62.73 31.95
C GLY A 285 -8.15 63.71 32.45
N ASP A 286 -7.82 64.76 31.68
CA ASP A 286 -6.69 65.67 31.96
C ASP A 286 -7.10 67.04 32.55
N GLY A 287 -8.25 67.13 33.23
CA GLY A 287 -8.68 68.37 33.90
C GLY A 287 -9.84 68.23 34.88
N GLU A 288 -10.85 67.44 34.53
CA GLU A 288 -11.84 66.94 35.50
C GLU A 288 -11.87 65.41 35.39
N GLY A 289 -11.28 64.76 36.39
CA GLY A 289 -11.33 63.30 36.51
C GLY A 289 -12.78 62.81 36.59
N TRP A 290 -13.00 61.56 36.17
CA TRP A 290 -14.27 60.87 36.28
C TRP A 290 -14.81 61.05 37.71
N ARG A 291 -15.97 61.70 37.85
CA ARG A 291 -16.66 61.83 39.15
C ARG A 291 -17.24 60.46 39.50
N LEU A 292 -16.44 59.59 40.09
CA LEU A 292 -16.92 58.29 40.57
C LEU A 292 -17.98 58.51 41.65
N PRO A 293 -19.17 57.89 41.56
CA PRO A 293 -20.19 57.96 42.60
C PRO A 293 -19.65 57.47 43.94
N THR A 294 -20.03 58.14 45.03
CA THR A 294 -19.64 57.71 46.38
C THR A 294 -20.40 56.45 46.78
N LEU A 295 -19.85 55.72 47.77
CA LEU A 295 -20.42 54.46 48.25
C LEU A 295 -21.87 54.62 48.72
N ASP A 296 -22.18 55.74 49.37
CA ASP A 296 -23.53 56.07 49.85
C ASP A 296 -24.52 56.27 48.69
N GLN A 297 -24.12 56.95 47.62
CA GLN A 297 -24.94 57.16 46.43
C GLN A 297 -25.26 55.82 45.73
N VAL A 298 -24.27 54.92 45.67
CA VAL A 298 -24.46 53.58 45.13
C VAL A 298 -25.41 52.77 46.02
N GLN A 299 -25.28 52.88 47.35
CA GLN A 299 -26.18 52.20 48.28
C GLN A 299 -27.62 52.69 48.15
N GLU A 300 -27.84 54.01 48.06
CA GLU A 300 -29.17 54.58 47.85
C GLU A 300 -29.79 54.08 46.54
N GLU A 301 -29.03 54.09 45.44
CA GLU A 301 -29.53 53.60 44.14
C GLU A 301 -29.91 52.10 44.20
N LEU A 302 -29.13 51.28 44.91
CA LEU A 302 -29.41 49.87 45.10
C LEU A 302 -30.66 49.64 45.96
N VAL A 303 -30.86 50.43 47.00
CA VAL A 303 -32.06 50.39 47.84
C VAL A 303 -33.27 50.83 47.05
N GLU A 304 -33.18 51.89 46.25
CA GLU A 304 -34.25 52.36 45.38
C GLU A 304 -34.63 51.33 44.32
N ARG A 305 -33.64 50.69 43.67
CA ARG A 305 -33.88 49.57 42.73
C ARG A 305 -34.60 48.42 43.41
N ARG A 306 -34.21 48.09 44.65
CA ARG A 306 -34.87 47.02 45.42
C ARG A 306 -36.29 47.41 45.82
N ARG A 307 -36.52 48.67 46.21
CA ARG A 307 -37.84 49.21 46.54
C ARG A 307 -38.77 49.19 45.33
N LYS A 308 -38.30 49.62 44.15
CA LYS A 308 -39.06 49.54 42.88
C LYS A 308 -39.43 48.10 42.54
N ARG A 309 -38.47 47.16 42.58
CA ARG A 309 -38.73 45.73 42.32
C ARG A 309 -39.74 45.09 43.28
N LEU A 310 -39.84 45.58 44.52
CA LEU A 310 -40.83 45.09 45.48
C LEU A 310 -42.21 45.68 45.20
N LEU A 311 -42.28 46.96 44.81
CA LEU A 311 -43.53 47.60 44.38
C LEU A 311 -44.09 46.92 43.12
N ASP A 312 -43.24 46.61 42.14
CA ASP A 312 -43.63 45.88 40.93
C ASP A 312 -44.12 44.45 41.18
N LYS A 313 -43.85 43.88 42.38
CA LYS A 313 -44.33 42.55 42.79
C LYS A 313 -45.61 42.60 43.60
N LEU A 314 -45.97 43.77 44.13
CA LEU A 314 -47.14 43.99 44.97
C LEU A 314 -48.29 44.66 44.22
N GLY A 315 -47.99 45.35 43.10
CA GLY A 315 -48.96 45.73 42.07
C GLY A 315 -49.11 44.65 41.00
#